data_AF-A0A952JV46-F1
#
_entry.id   AF-A0A952JV46-F1
#
_cell.length_a   1.000
_cell.length_b   1.000
_cell.length_c   1.000
_cell.angle_alpha   90.00
_cell.angle_beta   90.00
_cell.angle_gamma   90.00
#
_symmetry.space_group_name_H-M   'P 1'
#
loop_
_entity.id
_entity.type
_entity.pdbx_description
1 polymer ?
#
loop_
_entity_poly.entity_id
_entity_poly.type
_entity_poly.pdbx_seq_one_letter_code
_entity_poly.pdbx_strand_id
1 'polypeptide(L)'
;MKYSKIELAKQAIKHKGFIKKIPDIVRMVNYWRKGQYPVNALDLILPLLGLLYVISPIDLLPEIAIPILGVADDLAVLSLALPKLLKEVDRFLLWEAERNGSLQNVIDAEIIEEK
;
A
#
# COMPACT_ATOMS: atom_id res chain seq x y z
N MET A 1 5.28 -17.87 -18.26
CA MET A 1 5.57 -16.46 -18.63
C MET A 1 6.23 -15.77 -17.45
N LYS A 2 7.49 -15.33 -17.57
CA LYS A 2 8.17 -14.53 -16.53
C LYS A 2 7.75 -13.08 -16.68
N TYR A 3 6.69 -12.67 -16.00
CA TYR A 3 6.39 -11.24 -15.89
C TYR A 3 7.53 -10.58 -15.11
N SER A 4 8.09 -9.51 -15.66
CA SER A 4 9.08 -8.72 -14.94
C SER A 4 8.43 -8.13 -13.69
N LYS A 5 9.12 -8.15 -12.54
CA LYS A 5 8.61 -7.54 -11.29
C LYS A 5 8.19 -6.09 -11.48
N ILE A 6 8.82 -5.40 -12.43
CA ILE A 6 8.55 -4.03 -12.83
C ILE A 6 7.21 -3.91 -13.57
N GLU A 7 6.86 -4.90 -14.39
CA GLU A 7 5.60 -4.92 -15.14
C GLU A 7 4.41 -5.23 -14.22
N LEU A 8 4.62 -6.11 -13.24
CA LEU A 8 3.66 -6.35 -12.15
C LEU A 8 3.44 -5.09 -11.30
N ALA A 9 4.52 -4.38 -10.94
CA ALA A 9 4.41 -3.12 -10.22
C ALA A 9 3.66 -2.07 -11.07
N LYS A 10 3.99 -1.92 -12.36
CA LYS A 10 3.29 -1.02 -13.29
C LYS A 10 1.81 -1.38 -13.45
N GLN A 11 1.46 -2.66 -13.56
CA GLN A 11 0.07 -3.10 -13.60
C GLN A 11 -0.65 -2.84 -12.29
N ALA A 12 -0.02 -3.09 -11.13
CA ALA A 12 -0.61 -2.84 -9.82
C ALA A 12 -0.93 -1.35 -9.60
N ILE A 13 -0.05 -0.43 -10.03
CA ILE A 13 -0.29 1.04 -10.01
C ILE A 13 -1.44 1.42 -10.95
N LYS A 14 -1.41 0.89 -12.18
CA LYS A 14 -2.33 1.29 -13.25
C LYS A 14 -3.73 0.69 -13.09
N HIS A 15 -3.87 -0.37 -12.29
CA HIS A 15 -5.17 -0.98 -12.02
C HIS A 15 -5.99 -0.09 -11.09
N LYS A 16 -7.30 0.05 -11.37
CA LYS A 16 -8.28 0.70 -10.48
C LYS A 16 -8.30 0.14 -9.04
N GLY A 17 -7.59 -0.96 -8.77
CA GLY A 17 -7.41 -1.56 -7.46
C GLY A 17 -6.52 -0.74 -6.50
N PHE A 18 -5.51 -0.01 -6.98
CA PHE A 18 -4.67 0.80 -6.07
C PHE A 18 -5.46 1.96 -5.45
N ILE A 19 -6.19 2.72 -6.28
CA ILE A 19 -7.01 3.84 -5.80
C ILE A 19 -8.07 3.35 -4.80
N LYS A 20 -8.67 2.17 -5.05
CA LYS A 20 -9.61 1.54 -4.11
C LYS A 20 -8.99 1.22 -2.74
N LYS A 21 -7.67 1.02 -2.67
CA LYS A 21 -6.92 0.75 -1.43
C LYS A 21 -6.47 2.01 -0.70
N ILE A 22 -6.61 3.21 -1.27
CA ILE A 22 -6.24 4.47 -0.59
C ILE A 22 -6.98 4.63 0.75
N PRO A 23 -8.31 4.42 0.85
CA PRO A 23 -9.00 4.46 2.13
C PRO A 23 -8.44 3.44 3.13
N ASP A 24 -8.06 2.25 2.68
CA ASP A 24 -7.47 1.20 3.52
C ASP A 24 -6.10 1.61 4.06
N ILE A 25 -5.26 2.25 3.23
CA ILE A 25 -3.97 2.80 3.64
C ILE A 25 -4.16 3.86 4.74
N VAL A 26 -5.12 4.77 4.58
CA VAL A 26 -5.41 5.81 5.59
C VAL A 26 -5.87 5.19 6.90
N ARG A 27 -6.75 4.19 6.84
CA ARG A 27 -7.22 3.47 8.05
C ARG A 27 -6.06 2.73 8.72
N MET A 28 -5.24 2.01 7.96
CA MET A 28 -4.05 1.31 8.46
C MET A 28 -3.13 2.25 9.23
N VAL A 29 -2.79 3.41 8.64
CA VAL A 29 -1.94 4.42 9.29
C VAL A 29 -2.59 4.94 10.58
N ASN A 30 -3.91 5.16 10.58
CA ASN A 30 -4.64 5.59 11.78
C ASN A 30 -4.61 4.54 12.90
N TYR A 31 -4.80 3.26 12.59
CA TYR A 31 -4.73 2.18 13.57
C TYR A 31 -3.29 1.98 14.09
N TRP A 32 -2.29 2.08 13.22
CA TRP A 32 -0.88 2.02 13.60
C TRP A 32 -0.50 3.19 14.53
N ARG A 33 -0.90 4.43 14.19
CA ARG A 33 -0.63 5.63 15.03
C ARG A 33 -1.28 5.52 16.42
N LYS A 34 -2.39 4.80 16.54
CA LYS A 34 -3.06 4.50 17.82
C LYS A 34 -2.44 3.32 18.58
N GLY A 35 -1.39 2.68 18.05
CA GLY A 35 -0.76 1.49 18.61
C GLY A 35 -1.62 0.23 18.54
N GLN A 36 -2.68 0.25 17.72
CA GLN A 36 -3.65 -0.85 17.63
C GLN A 36 -3.24 -1.88 16.58
N TYR A 37 -2.63 -1.45 15.47
CA TYR A 37 -2.11 -2.33 14.43
C TYR A 37 -0.59 -2.57 14.66
N PRO A 38 -0.17 -3.80 15.04
CA PRO A 38 1.21 -4.09 15.43
C PRO A 38 2.08 -4.35 14.19
N VAL A 39 2.54 -3.28 13.54
CA VAL A 39 3.53 -3.33 12.45
C VAL A 39 4.79 -2.56 12.84
N ASN A 40 5.95 -3.03 12.38
CA ASN A 40 7.20 -2.30 12.50
C ASN A 40 7.08 -0.93 11.81
N ALA A 41 7.45 0.14 12.52
CA ALA A 41 7.40 1.50 11.99
C ALA A 41 8.13 1.66 10.66
N LEU A 42 9.29 1.02 10.49
CA LEU A 42 10.08 1.11 9.25
C LEU A 42 9.39 0.44 8.06
N ASP A 43 8.68 -0.68 8.31
CA ASP A 43 7.97 -1.41 7.27
C ASP A 43 6.76 -0.63 6.73
N LEU A 44 6.24 0.31 7.50
CA LEU A 44 5.17 1.22 7.09
C LEU A 44 5.70 2.55 6.54
N ILE A 45 6.66 3.18 7.25
CA ILE A 45 7.18 4.51 6.92
C ILE A 45 8.00 4.51 5.64
N LEU A 46 8.88 3.52 5.41
CA LEU A 46 9.75 3.53 4.23
C LEU A 46 8.96 3.45 2.92
N PRO A 47 7.94 2.57 2.77
CA PRO A 47 7.10 2.58 1.58
C PRO A 47 6.28 3.86 1.42
N LEU A 48 5.76 4.43 2.52
CA LEU A 48 4.99 5.67 2.48
C LEU A 48 5.86 6.87 2.06
N LEU A 49 7.07 6.98 2.58
CA LEU A 49 8.03 8.00 2.17
C LEU A 49 8.42 7.85 0.69
N GLY A 50 8.64 6.61 0.23
CA GLY A 50 8.90 6.33 -1.18
C GLY A 50 7.74 6.74 -2.10
N LEU A 51 6.49 6.57 -1.67
CA LEU A 51 5.33 7.07 -2.41
C LEU A 51 5.22 8.60 -2.35
N LEU A 52 5.45 9.21 -1.19
CA LEU A 52 5.40 10.66 -1.01
C LEU A 52 6.42 11.37 -1.90
N TYR A 53 7.64 10.84 -1.95
CA TYR A 53 8.73 11.32 -2.81
C TYR A 53 8.33 11.34 -4.28
N VAL A 54 7.53 10.37 -4.73
CA VAL A 54 7.07 10.29 -6.12
C VAL A 54 5.89 11.21 -6.40
N ILE A 55 4.97 11.35 -5.42
CA ILE A 55 3.79 12.20 -5.56
C ILE A 55 4.18 13.67 -5.53
N SER A 56 5.16 14.06 -4.71
CA SER A 56 5.74 15.40 -4.70
C SER A 56 7.26 15.34 -4.53
N PRO A 57 8.01 15.21 -5.64
CA PRO A 57 9.47 15.36 -5.64
C PRO A 57 9.91 16.82 -5.34
N ILE A 58 8.96 17.77 -5.34
CA ILE A 58 9.19 19.20 -5.58
C ILE A 58 9.00 20.07 -4.33
N ASP A 59 8.15 19.70 -3.36
CA ASP A 59 7.77 20.60 -2.24
C ASP A 59 8.84 20.78 -1.14
N LEU A 60 10.02 20.17 -1.27
CA LEU A 60 11.11 20.24 -0.28
C LEU A 60 12.34 21.02 -0.74
N LEU A 61 12.35 21.55 -1.97
CA LEU A 61 13.45 22.34 -2.50
C LEU A 61 12.97 23.75 -2.88
N PRO A 62 13.41 24.81 -2.16
CA PRO A 62 13.30 26.17 -2.65
C PRO A 62 14.16 26.34 -3.90
N GLU A 63 13.49 26.51 -5.03
CA GLU A 63 13.89 27.27 -6.22
C GLU A 63 15.00 26.78 -7.19
N ILE A 64 15.84 25.76 -6.93
CA ILE A 64 16.98 25.51 -7.85
C ILE A 64 17.40 24.02 -7.96
N ALA A 65 16.81 23.23 -8.86
CA ALA A 65 17.39 21.92 -9.23
C ALA A 65 16.89 21.35 -10.58
N ILE A 66 17.64 21.65 -11.65
CA ILE A 66 17.98 20.78 -12.80
C ILE A 66 16.82 19.99 -13.49
N PRO A 67 16.39 20.34 -14.72
CA PRO A 67 15.10 19.89 -15.26
C PRO A 67 14.96 18.44 -15.76
N ILE A 68 16.00 17.58 -15.69
CA ILE A 68 16.03 16.34 -16.53
C ILE A 68 16.51 15.06 -15.79
N LEU A 69 16.97 15.10 -14.53
CA LEU A 69 17.67 13.95 -13.92
C LEU A 69 16.88 13.06 -12.93
N GLY A 70 15.60 13.32 -12.62
CA GLY A 70 14.90 12.65 -11.50
C GLY A 70 13.94 11.49 -11.83
N VAL A 71 13.61 11.24 -13.11
CA VAL A 71 12.47 10.37 -13.45
C VAL A 71 12.78 8.86 -13.32
N ALA A 72 14.03 8.44 -13.57
CA ALA A 72 14.39 7.02 -13.57
C ALA A 72 14.49 6.45 -12.14
N ASP A 73 15.02 7.27 -11.25
CA ASP A 73 15.18 7.11 -9.82
C ASP A 73 13.81 7.08 -9.11
N ASP A 74 12.87 7.95 -9.46
CA ASP A 74 11.49 7.90 -8.96
C ASP A 74 10.79 6.56 -9.28
N LEU A 75 10.94 6.08 -10.52
CA LEU A 75 10.36 4.79 -10.94
C LEU A 75 11.00 3.61 -10.20
N ALA A 76 12.29 3.68 -9.91
CA ALA A 76 12.99 2.66 -9.12
C ALA A 76 12.45 2.64 -7.68
N VAL A 77 12.32 3.81 -7.04
CA VAL A 77 11.76 3.95 -5.69
C VAL A 77 10.31 3.43 -5.65
N LEU A 78 9.45 3.82 -6.59
CA LEU A 78 8.08 3.29 -6.72
C LEU A 78 8.04 1.78 -6.82
N SER A 79 8.89 1.20 -7.68
CA SER A 79 8.89 -0.24 -7.96
C SER A 79 9.22 -1.08 -6.71
N LEU A 80 9.94 -0.49 -5.76
CA LEU A 80 10.31 -1.12 -4.50
C LEU A 80 9.33 -0.80 -3.36
N ALA A 81 8.86 0.44 -3.28
CA ALA A 81 7.97 0.90 -2.22
C ALA A 81 6.56 0.31 -2.36
N LEU A 82 6.00 0.36 -3.56
CA LEU A 82 4.59 0.01 -3.75
C LEU A 82 4.27 -1.46 -3.40
N PRO A 83 5.03 -2.48 -3.84
CA PRO A 83 4.70 -3.86 -3.50
C PRO A 83 4.78 -4.12 -1.99
N LYS A 84 5.69 -3.44 -1.29
CA LYS A 84 5.81 -3.52 0.17
C LYS A 84 4.58 -2.92 0.85
N LEU A 85 4.15 -1.73 0.40
CA LEU A 85 2.96 -1.08 0.93
C LEU A 85 1.70 -1.91 0.69
N LEU A 86 1.51 -2.41 -0.54
CA LEU A 86 0.34 -3.23 -0.88
C LEU A 86 0.26 -4.50 -0.04
N LYS A 87 1.39 -5.19 0.15
CA LYS A 87 1.46 -6.37 1.01
C LYS A 87 1.12 -6.04 2.46
N GLU A 88 1.52 -4.87 2.95
CA GLU A 88 1.18 -4.41 4.29
C GLU A 88 -0.31 -4.08 4.43
N VAL A 89 -0.90 -3.44 3.42
CA VAL A 89 -2.34 -3.18 3.37
C VAL A 89 -3.15 -4.48 3.39
N ASP A 90 -2.72 -5.51 2.65
CA ASP A 90 -3.41 -6.80 2.65
C ASP A 90 -3.34 -7.47 4.04
N ARG A 91 -2.19 -7.40 4.73
CA ARG A 91 -2.06 -7.85 6.12
C ARG A 91 -2.97 -7.09 7.07
N PHE A 92 -3.02 -5.76 6.92
CA PHE A 92 -3.88 -4.90 7.73
C PHE A 92 -5.36 -5.27 7.55
N LEU A 93 -5.81 -5.51 6.31
CA LEU A 93 -7.20 -5.87 6.04
C LEU A 93 -7.57 -7.22 6.66
N LEU A 94 -6.68 -8.22 6.62
CA LEU A 94 -6.89 -9.50 7.29
C LEU A 94 -7.01 -9.32 8.81
N TRP A 95 -6.05 -8.60 9.41
CA TRP A 95 -6.07 -8.28 10.83
C TRP A 95 -7.33 -7.51 11.25
N GLU A 96 -7.77 -6.55 10.45
CA GLU A 96 -8.95 -5.75 10.73
C GLU A 96 -10.22 -6.60 10.63
N ALA A 97 -10.28 -7.51 9.66
CA ALA A 97 -11.40 -8.41 9.47
C ALA A 97 -11.53 -9.46 10.59
N GLU A 98 -10.40 -9.94 11.13
CA GLU A 98 -10.35 -10.78 12.33
C GLU A 98 -10.87 -10.01 13.55
N ARG A 99 -10.41 -8.77 13.74
CA ARG A 99 -10.81 -7.92 14.87
C ARG A 99 -12.30 -7.58 14.87
N ASN A 100 -12.89 -7.37 13.69
CA ASN A 100 -14.30 -7.02 13.54
C ASN A 100 -15.24 -8.23 13.54
N GLY A 101 -14.73 -9.45 13.69
CA GLY A 101 -15.54 -10.68 13.60
C GLY A 101 -16.10 -10.96 12.19
N SER A 102 -15.77 -10.12 11.20
CA SER A 102 -16.26 -10.26 9.83
C SER A 102 -15.79 -11.54 9.14
N LEU A 103 -14.63 -12.09 9.52
CA LEU A 103 -14.21 -13.39 8.99
C LEU A 103 -15.07 -14.54 9.52
N GLN A 104 -15.58 -14.48 10.75
CA GLN A 104 -16.45 -15.52 11.32
C GLN A 104 -17.84 -15.50 10.67
N ASN A 105 -18.39 -14.31 10.44
CA ASN A 105 -19.70 -14.14 9.78
C ASN A 105 -19.76 -14.70 8.34
N VAL A 106 -18.62 -14.79 7.64
CA VAL A 106 -18.55 -15.37 6.28
C VAL A 106 -18.61 -16.90 6.33
N ILE A 107 -17.94 -17.52 7.31
CA ILE A 107 -17.96 -18.98 7.50
C ILE A 107 -19.35 -19.46 7.90
N ASP A 108 -20.03 -18.69 8.75
CA ASP A 108 -21.39 -19.01 9.20
C ASP A 108 -22.43 -18.88 8.06
N ALA A 109 -22.20 -18.01 7.09
CA ALA A 109 -23.12 -17.80 5.96
C ALA A 109 -23.05 -18.91 4.91
N GLU A 110 -21.88 -19.52 4.70
CA GLU A 110 -21.69 -20.60 3.71
C GLU A 110 -22.34 -21.93 4.16
N ILE A 111 -22.58 -22.11 5.46
CA ILE A 111 -23.11 -23.37 6.04
C ILE A 111 -24.64 -23.49 5.94
N ILE A 112 -25.37 -22.44 5.51
CA ILE A 112 -26.85 -22.42 5.57
C ILE A 112 -27.52 -22.77 4.22
N GLU A 113 -26.78 -22.96 3.12
CA GLU A 113 -27.40 -23.17 1.78
C GLU A 113 -27.73 -24.63 1.39
N GLU A 114 -27.54 -25.63 2.25
CA GLU A 114 -27.96 -27.01 1.93
C GLU A 114 -28.90 -27.61 2.98
N LYS A 115 -30.21 -27.41 2.81
CA LYS A 115 -31.21 -28.40 3.23
C LYS A 115 -32.52 -28.32 2.44
#